data_AF-A0A9D8N9T4-F1
#
_entry.id   AF-A0A9D8N9T4-F1
#
_cell.length_a   1.000
_cell.length_b   1.000
_cell.length_c   1.000
_cell.angle_alpha   90.00
_cell.angle_beta   90.00
_cell.angle_gamma   90.00
#
_symmetry.space_group_name_H-M   'P 1'
#
loop_
_entity.id
_entity.type
_entity.pdbx_description
1 polymer ?
#
loop_
_entity_poly.entity_id
_entity_poly.type
_entity_poly.pdbx_seq_one_letter_code
_entity_poly.pdbx_strand_id
1 'polypeptide(L)'
;MKKLFFWGLLLVMMGSLHAQEKKDSKCGSKDCQTMMKLQREYIEKNFIINDNQKSEFWEAYNELEKAKFQAFQDMKSAKEDANLPKRMKEDSLQYLSSEQIITFYRIKLETKNKIQQADLKFFTRISQCLTGQQVNQYYQLEKKFKKSAVNHSEKVCSPSKDKKYDSREQAPATPVKH
;
A
#
# COMPACT_ATOMS: atom_id res chain seq x y z
N MET A 1 -35.16 -23.51 44.90
CA MET A 1 -34.55 -22.51 45.80
C MET A 1 -33.11 -22.88 46.07
N LYS A 2 -32.16 -21.99 45.74
CA LYS A 2 -30.92 -21.62 46.45
C LYS A 2 -29.87 -21.17 45.42
N LYS A 3 -29.56 -19.87 45.52
CA LYS A 3 -28.47 -19.14 44.85
C LYS A 3 -27.13 -19.57 45.43
N LEU A 4 -26.06 -19.37 44.66
CA LEU A 4 -24.70 -18.90 45.07
C LEU A 4 -23.92 -18.68 43.75
N PHE A 5 -23.65 -17.44 43.28
CA PHE A 5 -22.54 -16.53 43.65
C PHE A 5 -21.19 -17.27 43.77
N PHE A 6 -20.02 -16.85 43.28
CA PHE A 6 -19.48 -15.78 42.42
C PHE A 6 -17.93 -15.97 42.55
N TRP A 7 -17.15 -15.49 41.56
CA TRP A 7 -15.69 -15.28 41.59
C TRP A 7 -14.73 -16.47 41.45
N GLY A 8 -13.74 -16.31 40.55
CA GLY A 8 -12.37 -16.72 40.87
C GLY A 8 -11.57 -17.39 39.74
N LEU A 9 -10.58 -16.66 39.20
CA LEU A 9 -9.35 -17.15 38.58
C LEU A 9 -9.42 -17.95 37.26
N LEU A 10 -9.07 -17.27 36.17
CA LEU A 10 -8.16 -17.88 35.19
C LEU A 10 -7.25 -16.82 34.56
N LEU A 11 -6.31 -16.34 35.38
CA LEU A 11 -5.11 -15.62 34.98
C LEU A 11 -3.93 -16.61 35.02
N VAL A 12 -3.72 -17.41 33.97
CA VAL A 12 -2.40 -17.94 33.58
C VAL A 12 -2.48 -18.39 32.11
N MET A 13 -2.24 -17.48 31.17
CA MET A 13 -1.70 -17.80 29.83
C MET A 13 -0.94 -16.56 29.31
N MET A 14 -0.02 -16.03 30.11
CA MET A 14 1.14 -15.32 29.58
C MET A 14 2.22 -16.38 29.36
N GLY A 15 2.70 -16.53 28.12
CA GLY A 15 3.83 -17.42 27.88
C GLY A 15 3.96 -18.01 26.49
N SER A 16 3.71 -17.24 25.43
CA SER A 16 4.37 -17.44 24.13
C SER A 16 4.30 -16.13 23.36
N LEU A 17 4.97 -15.12 23.92
CA LEU A 17 5.38 -13.92 23.20
C LEU A 17 6.34 -14.43 22.12
N HIS A 18 5.78 -14.82 20.97
CA HIS A 18 6.58 -15.08 19.80
C HIS A 18 7.32 -13.78 19.53
N ALA A 19 8.64 -13.84 19.69
CA ALA A 19 9.57 -12.90 19.11
C ALA A 19 9.31 -12.93 17.60
N GLN A 20 8.35 -12.13 17.15
CA GLN A 20 8.22 -11.81 15.74
C GLN A 20 9.46 -10.97 15.45
N GLU A 21 10.45 -11.63 14.84
CA GLU A 21 11.57 -10.99 14.18
C GLU A 21 11.06 -9.72 13.52
N LYS A 22 11.65 -8.59 13.89
CA LYS A 22 11.50 -7.34 13.14
C LYS A 22 12.04 -7.60 11.75
N LYS A 23 11.17 -8.09 10.87
CA LYS A 23 11.40 -8.02 9.43
C LYS A 23 11.35 -6.55 9.12
N ASP A 24 12.53 -5.96 8.94
CA ASP A 24 12.70 -4.75 8.15
C ASP A 24 11.87 -4.95 6.89
N SER A 25 10.68 -4.35 6.87
CA SER A 25 9.76 -4.45 5.75
C SER A 25 10.38 -3.65 4.63
N LYS A 26 11.24 -4.33 3.88
CA LYS A 26 11.71 -3.96 2.54
C LYS A 26 10.47 -3.72 1.70
N CYS A 27 10.03 -2.46 1.75
CA CYS A 27 9.01 -1.93 0.88
C CYS A 27 9.54 -2.17 -0.54
N GLY A 28 8.82 -2.97 -1.30
CA GLY A 28 9.28 -3.64 -2.54
C GLY A 28 8.09 -4.29 -3.20
N SER A 29 8.19 -4.76 -4.45
CA SER A 29 7.05 -5.13 -5.34
C SER A 29 5.93 -6.00 -4.72
N LYS A 30 6.18 -6.70 -3.61
CA LYS A 30 5.18 -7.35 -2.76
C LYS A 30 4.07 -6.38 -2.30
N ASP A 31 4.38 -5.11 -2.03
CA ASP A 31 3.40 -4.14 -1.52
C ASP A 31 2.29 -3.82 -2.52
N CYS A 32 2.57 -3.78 -3.83
CA CYS A 32 1.55 -3.49 -4.84
C CYS A 32 0.55 -4.64 -4.98
N GLN A 33 1.04 -5.89 -5.00
CA GLN A 33 0.18 -7.07 -5.02
C GLN A 33 -0.60 -7.22 -3.72
N THR A 34 0.02 -6.96 -2.57
CA THR A 34 -0.65 -6.95 -1.28
C THR A 34 -1.74 -5.88 -1.22
N MET A 35 -1.47 -4.66 -1.72
CA MET A 35 -2.46 -3.57 -1.72
C MET A 35 -3.64 -3.88 -2.65
N MET A 36 -3.39 -4.42 -3.85
CA MET A 36 -4.46 -4.84 -4.78
C MET A 36 -5.33 -5.93 -4.16
N LYS A 37 -4.71 -6.94 -3.53
CA LYS A 37 -5.44 -7.99 -2.81
C LYS A 37 -6.33 -7.43 -1.70
N LEU A 38 -5.79 -6.54 -0.86
CA LEU A 38 -6.55 -5.87 0.21
C LEU A 38 -7.69 -5.02 -0.34
N GLN A 39 -7.48 -4.34 -1.47
CA GLN A 39 -8.52 -3.56 -2.14
C GLN A 39 -9.65 -4.47 -2.62
N ARG A 40 -9.30 -5.60 -3.26
CA ARG A 40 -10.26 -6.60 -3.73
C ARG A 40 -11.10 -7.15 -2.59
N GLU A 41 -10.46 -7.64 -1.51
CA GLU A 41 -11.16 -8.15 -0.32
C GLU A 41 -12.09 -7.10 0.30
N TYR A 42 -11.64 -5.84 0.33
CA TYR A 42 -12.46 -4.74 0.82
C TYR A 42 -13.69 -4.50 -0.06
N ILE A 43 -13.53 -4.48 -1.38
CA ILE A 43 -14.66 -4.29 -2.31
C ILE A 43 -15.61 -5.47 -2.22
N GLU A 44 -15.11 -6.71 -2.24
CA GLU A 44 -15.91 -7.93 -2.16
C GLU A 44 -16.77 -7.98 -0.90
N LYS A 45 -16.22 -7.54 0.24
CA LYS A 45 -16.96 -7.48 1.50
C LYS A 45 -18.05 -6.41 1.54
N ASN A 46 -17.88 -5.30 0.84
CA ASN A 46 -18.70 -4.09 1.04
C ASN A 46 -19.55 -3.69 -0.16
N PHE A 47 -19.31 -4.27 -1.34
CA PHE A 47 -20.02 -3.94 -2.57
C PHE A 47 -21.17 -4.92 -2.81
N ILE A 48 -22.40 -4.42 -2.69
CA ILE A 48 -23.62 -5.24 -2.76
C ILE A 48 -24.19 -5.14 -4.17
N ILE A 49 -24.04 -6.21 -4.92
CA ILE A 49 -24.56 -6.40 -6.28
C ILE A 49 -25.13 -7.82 -6.41
N ASN A 50 -26.08 -8.03 -7.33
CA ASN A 50 -26.68 -9.35 -7.54
C ASN A 50 -25.73 -10.30 -8.29
N ASP A 51 -26.06 -11.60 -8.34
CA ASP A 51 -25.13 -12.60 -8.88
C ASP A 51 -24.86 -12.44 -10.38
N ASN A 52 -25.86 -12.01 -11.17
CA ASN A 52 -25.67 -11.69 -12.59
C ASN A 52 -24.69 -10.53 -12.77
N GLN A 53 -24.80 -9.50 -11.92
CA GLN A 53 -23.90 -8.34 -11.93
C GLN A 53 -22.49 -8.70 -11.43
N LYS A 54 -22.37 -9.60 -10.45
CA LYS A 54 -21.08 -10.01 -9.88
C LYS A 54 -20.15 -10.59 -10.94
N SER A 55 -20.65 -11.47 -11.80
CA SER A 55 -19.81 -12.10 -12.83
C SER A 55 -19.18 -11.05 -13.74
N GLU A 56 -20.01 -10.18 -14.34
CA GLU A 56 -19.56 -9.12 -15.24
C GLU A 56 -18.64 -8.11 -14.56
N PHE A 57 -18.98 -7.71 -13.33
CA PHE A 57 -18.19 -6.77 -12.55
C PHE A 57 -16.80 -7.33 -12.25
N TRP A 58 -16.71 -8.57 -11.76
CA TRP A 58 -15.43 -9.16 -11.37
C TRP A 58 -14.55 -9.49 -12.57
N GLU A 59 -15.13 -9.87 -13.70
CA GLU A 59 -14.37 -10.02 -14.94
C GLU A 59 -13.75 -8.69 -15.36
N ALA A 60 -14.54 -7.61 -15.41
CA ALA A 60 -14.04 -6.28 -15.73
C ALA A 60 -12.98 -5.79 -14.73
N TYR A 61 -13.17 -6.07 -13.44
CA TYR A 61 -12.24 -5.69 -12.38
C TYR A 61 -10.91 -6.44 -12.49
N ASN A 62 -10.94 -7.73 -12.82
CA ASN A 62 -9.72 -8.52 -13.05
C ASN A 62 -8.92 -8.00 -14.25
N GLU A 63 -9.60 -7.60 -15.33
CA GLU A 63 -8.94 -6.95 -16.47
C GLU A 63 -8.27 -5.62 -16.06
N LEU A 64 -8.96 -4.82 -15.24
CA LEU A 64 -8.42 -3.57 -14.71
C LEU A 64 -7.16 -3.80 -13.87
N GLU A 65 -7.20 -4.77 -12.96
CA GLU A 65 -6.04 -5.11 -12.11
C GLU A 65 -4.85 -5.57 -12.95
N LYS A 66 -5.09 -6.45 -13.93
CA LYS A 66 -4.05 -6.93 -14.84
C LYS A 66 -3.43 -5.78 -15.64
N ALA A 67 -4.25 -4.86 -16.16
CA ALA A 67 -3.77 -3.70 -16.90
C ALA A 67 -2.95 -2.74 -16.04
N LYS A 68 -3.40 -2.45 -14.81
CA LYS A 68 -2.66 -1.63 -13.84
C LYS A 68 -1.33 -2.28 -13.47
N PHE A 69 -1.34 -3.57 -13.17
CA PHE A 69 -0.13 -4.31 -12.85
C PHE A 69 0.88 -4.28 -14.01
N GLN A 70 0.41 -4.51 -15.24
CA GLN A 70 1.27 -4.44 -16.43
C GLN A 70 1.86 -3.03 -16.61
N ALA A 71 1.06 -1.97 -16.45
CA ALA A 71 1.55 -0.60 -16.54
C ALA A 71 2.67 -0.31 -15.52
N PHE A 72 2.56 -0.84 -14.30
CA PHE A 72 3.63 -0.72 -13.29
C PHE A 72 4.87 -1.55 -13.63
N GLN A 73 4.73 -2.72 -14.24
CA GLN A 73 5.88 -3.50 -14.74
C GLN A 73 6.58 -2.77 -15.88
N ASP A 74 5.83 -2.27 -16.86
CA ASP A 74 6.36 -1.47 -17.97
C ASP A 74 7.12 -0.24 -17.45
N MET A 75 6.54 0.47 -16.47
CA MET A 75 7.18 1.62 -15.82
C MET A 75 8.51 1.24 -15.16
N LYS A 76 8.54 0.07 -14.49
CA LYS A 76 9.75 -0.42 -13.83
C LYS A 76 10.83 -0.76 -14.85
N SER A 77 10.49 -1.50 -15.91
CA SER A 77 11.40 -1.84 -17.00
C SER A 77 11.93 -0.58 -17.70
N ALA A 78 11.05 0.36 -18.07
CA ALA A 78 11.45 1.60 -18.73
C ALA A 78 12.40 2.46 -17.87
N LYS A 79 12.23 2.44 -16.54
CA LYS A 79 13.18 3.10 -15.62
C LYS A 79 14.53 2.38 -15.58
N GLU A 80 14.52 1.04 -15.55
CA GLU A 80 15.76 0.24 -15.57
C GLU A 80 16.53 0.48 -16.88
N ASP A 81 15.86 0.49 -18.04
CA ASP A 81 16.46 0.76 -19.35
C ASP A 81 17.04 2.18 -19.45
N ALA A 82 16.39 3.16 -18.82
CA ALA A 82 16.83 4.55 -18.77
C ALA A 82 17.88 4.84 -17.68
N ASN A 83 18.40 3.80 -17.00
CA ASN A 83 19.32 3.92 -15.85
C ASN A 83 18.80 4.85 -14.73
N LEU A 84 17.48 4.88 -14.55
CA LEU A 84 16.83 5.67 -13.50
C LEU A 84 16.71 4.86 -12.20
N PRO A 85 16.81 5.52 -11.02
CA PRO A 85 16.65 4.84 -9.75
C PRO A 85 15.26 4.19 -9.62
N LYS A 86 15.24 2.94 -9.12
CA LYS A 86 14.01 2.15 -8.93
C LYS A 86 13.01 2.82 -8.01
N ARG A 87 13.49 3.59 -7.02
CA ARG A 87 12.70 4.43 -6.12
C ARG A 87 13.27 5.83 -6.15
N MET A 88 12.46 6.78 -6.63
CA MET A 88 12.76 8.20 -6.46
C MET A 88 12.01 8.71 -5.23
N LYS A 89 12.76 9.26 -4.27
CA LYS A 89 12.23 10.27 -3.36
C LYS A 89 12.33 11.62 -4.07
N GLU A 90 11.48 12.60 -3.74
CA GLU A 90 11.54 13.93 -4.37
C GLU A 90 12.96 14.53 -4.28
N ASP A 91 13.63 14.34 -3.14
CA ASP A 91 15.01 14.78 -2.90
C ASP A 91 16.08 14.07 -3.76
N SER A 92 15.73 13.00 -4.47
CA SER A 92 16.66 12.27 -5.34
C SER A 92 16.74 12.84 -6.76
N LEU A 93 15.84 13.76 -7.13
CA LEU A 93 15.85 14.41 -8.44
C LEU A 93 17.08 15.29 -8.65
N GLN A 94 17.64 15.85 -7.57
CA GLN A 94 18.81 16.74 -7.62
C GLN A 94 20.11 16.05 -8.08
N TYR A 95 20.14 14.71 -8.09
CA TYR A 95 21.29 13.92 -8.51
C TYR A 95 21.20 13.40 -9.96
N LEU A 96 20.18 13.84 -10.70
CA LEU A 96 19.94 13.41 -12.08
C LEU A 96 20.30 14.52 -13.06
N SER A 97 20.69 14.13 -14.27
CA SER A 97 20.81 15.08 -15.37
C SER A 97 19.44 15.62 -15.79
N SER A 98 19.41 16.79 -16.44
CA SER A 98 18.17 17.35 -17.01
C SER A 98 17.46 16.36 -17.93
N GLU A 99 18.21 15.60 -18.73
CA GLU A 99 17.65 14.58 -19.63
C GLU A 99 17.03 13.40 -18.87
N GLN A 100 17.67 12.96 -17.78
CA GLN A 100 17.14 11.91 -16.92
C GLN A 100 15.85 12.37 -16.21
N ILE A 101 15.79 13.63 -15.77
CA ILE A 101 14.59 14.21 -15.18
C ILE A 101 13.44 14.23 -16.20
N ILE A 102 13.69 14.71 -17.41
CA ILE A 102 12.69 14.72 -18.50
C ILE A 102 12.21 13.28 -18.80
N THR A 103 13.14 12.35 -18.92
CA THR A 103 12.83 10.93 -19.19
C THR A 103 11.99 10.32 -18.08
N PHE A 104 12.31 10.61 -16.81
CA PHE A 104 11.55 10.16 -15.66
C PHE A 104 10.09 10.64 -15.72
N TYR A 105 9.87 11.93 -15.97
CA TYR A 105 8.52 12.47 -16.06
C TYR A 105 7.76 11.93 -17.26
N ARG A 106 8.42 11.73 -18.41
CA ARG A 106 7.82 11.07 -19.57
C ARG A 106 7.29 9.68 -19.21
N ILE A 107 8.13 8.81 -18.63
CA ILE A 107 7.74 7.47 -18.20
C ILE A 107 6.57 7.52 -17.20
N LYS A 108 6.59 8.46 -16.26
CA LYS A 108 5.53 8.64 -15.25
C LYS A 108 4.20 9.05 -15.91
N LEU A 109 4.23 9.96 -16.87
CA LEU A 109 3.05 10.43 -17.60
C LEU A 109 2.48 9.33 -18.50
N GLU A 110 3.32 8.61 -19.24
CA GLU A 110 2.91 7.47 -20.06
C GLU A 110 2.24 6.38 -19.22
N THR A 111 2.82 6.05 -18.06
CA THR A 111 2.24 5.09 -17.12
C THR A 111 0.87 5.56 -16.62
N LYS A 112 0.77 6.84 -16.23
CA LYS A 112 -0.50 7.44 -15.78
C LYS A 112 -1.56 7.36 -16.88
N ASN A 113 -1.20 7.64 -18.13
CA ASN A 113 -2.11 7.56 -19.26
C ASN A 113 -2.62 6.11 -19.48
N LYS A 114 -1.72 5.11 -19.46
CA LYS A 114 -2.11 3.69 -19.54
C LYS A 114 -3.11 3.30 -18.45
N ILE A 115 -2.88 3.74 -17.21
CA ILE A 115 -3.79 3.47 -16.09
C ILE A 115 -5.15 4.15 -16.30
N GLN A 116 -5.17 5.42 -16.75
CA GLN A 116 -6.41 6.15 -17.01
C GLN A 116 -7.23 5.51 -18.14
N GLN A 117 -6.57 5.02 -19.19
CA GLN A 117 -7.25 4.28 -20.26
C GLN A 117 -7.87 2.98 -19.75
N ALA A 118 -7.17 2.26 -18.86
CA ALA A 118 -7.70 1.06 -18.22
C ALA A 118 -8.90 1.39 -17.32
N ASP A 119 -8.82 2.45 -16.51
CA ASP A 119 -9.92 2.93 -15.66
C ASP A 119 -11.15 3.31 -16.49
N LEU A 120 -10.96 3.98 -17.64
CA LEU A 120 -12.04 4.34 -18.55
C LEU A 120 -12.69 3.10 -19.17
N LYS A 121 -11.89 2.13 -19.64
CA LYS A 121 -12.40 0.87 -20.19
C LYS A 121 -13.24 0.13 -19.14
N PHE A 122 -12.75 0.07 -17.90
CA PHE A 122 -13.47 -0.53 -16.78
C PHE A 122 -14.79 0.18 -16.51
N PHE A 123 -14.78 1.52 -16.40
CA PHE A 123 -15.98 2.32 -16.20
C PHE A 123 -17.06 2.03 -17.25
N THR A 124 -16.68 2.05 -18.53
CA THR A 124 -17.59 1.77 -19.64
C THR A 124 -18.23 0.39 -19.48
N ARG A 125 -17.44 -0.63 -19.15
CA ARG A 125 -17.94 -2.00 -18.99
C ARG A 125 -18.89 -2.14 -17.81
N ILE A 126 -18.53 -1.61 -16.63
CA ILE A 126 -19.41 -1.72 -15.45
C ILE A 126 -20.67 -0.88 -15.58
N SER A 127 -20.65 0.22 -16.35
CA SER A 127 -21.84 1.06 -16.58
C SER A 127 -22.94 0.37 -17.40
N GLN A 128 -22.60 -0.71 -18.11
CA GLN A 128 -23.56 -1.50 -18.88
C GLN A 128 -24.31 -2.52 -18.02
N CYS A 129 -23.75 -2.95 -16.89
CA CYS A 129 -24.35 -3.98 -16.01
C CYS A 129 -24.78 -3.44 -14.63
N LEU A 130 -24.27 -2.29 -14.21
CA LEU A 130 -24.60 -1.65 -12.94
C LEU A 130 -25.50 -0.42 -13.13
N THR A 131 -26.30 -0.13 -12.12
CA THR A 131 -27.01 1.16 -12.01
C THR A 131 -26.04 2.29 -11.67
N GLY A 132 -26.40 3.53 -12.00
CA GLY A 132 -25.59 4.70 -11.62
C GLY A 132 -25.33 4.82 -10.12
N GLN A 133 -26.28 4.40 -9.28
CA GLN A 133 -26.09 4.35 -7.82
C GLN A 133 -25.05 3.33 -7.40
N GLN A 134 -25.06 2.13 -8.00
CA GLN A 134 -24.07 1.08 -7.73
C GLN A 134 -22.67 1.50 -8.21
N VAL A 135 -22.57 2.14 -9.38
CA VAL A 135 -21.29 2.71 -9.86
C VAL A 135 -20.75 3.75 -8.88
N ASN A 136 -21.59 4.68 -8.40
CA ASN A 136 -21.18 5.65 -7.39
C ASN A 136 -20.74 4.96 -6.08
N GLN A 137 -21.49 3.95 -5.61
CA GLN A 137 -21.12 3.19 -4.42
C GLN A 137 -19.74 2.55 -4.56
N TYR A 138 -19.44 1.92 -5.70
CA TYR A 138 -18.12 1.37 -5.98
C TYR A 138 -17.00 2.43 -5.84
N TYR A 139 -17.15 3.61 -6.47
CA TYR A 139 -16.13 4.65 -6.38
C TYR A 139 -15.99 5.24 -4.96
N GLN A 140 -17.07 5.27 -4.18
CA GLN A 140 -17.00 5.64 -2.76
C GLN A 140 -16.22 4.59 -1.95
N LEU A 141 -16.41 3.30 -2.23
CA LEU A 141 -15.64 2.22 -1.61
C LEU A 141 -14.15 2.31 -1.94
N GLU A 142 -13.80 2.55 -3.21
CA GLU A 142 -12.41 2.79 -3.60
C GLU A 142 -11.79 3.98 -2.85
N LYS A 143 -12.52 5.10 -2.75
CA LYS A 143 -12.06 6.29 -2.03
C LYS A 143 -11.86 6.02 -0.54
N LYS A 144 -12.76 5.27 0.10
CA LYS A 144 -12.65 4.87 1.51
C LYS A 144 -11.46 3.96 1.73
N PHE A 145 -11.25 2.97 0.87
CA PHE A 145 -10.10 2.08 0.93
C PHE A 145 -8.78 2.87 0.83
N LYS A 146 -8.65 3.75 -0.17
CA LYS A 146 -7.45 4.59 -0.37
C LYS A 146 -7.14 5.43 0.87
N LYS A 147 -8.15 6.05 1.49
CA LYS A 147 -7.97 6.79 2.76
C LYS A 147 -7.50 5.89 3.89
N SER A 148 -8.09 4.70 4.04
CA SER A 148 -7.70 3.74 5.08
C SER A 148 -6.26 3.24 4.91
N ALA A 149 -5.87 2.93 3.66
CA ALA A 149 -4.53 2.48 3.32
C ALA A 149 -3.47 3.55 3.61
N VAL A 150 -3.74 4.82 3.27
CA VAL A 150 -2.86 5.96 3.61
C VAL A 150 -2.71 6.11 5.12
N ASN A 151 -3.82 6.13 5.86
CA ASN A 151 -3.79 6.26 7.32
C ASN A 151 -3.07 5.10 8.04
N HIS A 152 -3.10 3.88 7.49
CA HIS A 152 -2.31 2.76 8.01
C HIS A 152 -0.82 2.91 7.70
N SER A 153 -0.46 3.41 6.52
CA SER A 153 0.95 3.64 6.17
C SER A 153 1.60 4.77 6.99
N GLU A 154 0.86 5.82 7.34
CA GLU A 154 1.36 6.93 8.16
C GLU A 154 1.58 6.54 9.64
N LYS A 155 0.69 5.69 10.18
CA LYS A 155 0.83 5.19 11.56
C LYS A 155 2.00 4.23 11.73
N VAL A 156 2.37 3.48 10.70
CA VAL A 156 3.52 2.55 10.72
C VAL A 156 4.85 3.30 10.49
N CYS A 157 4.84 4.41 9.75
CA CYS A 157 6.03 5.21 9.45
C CYS A 157 6.26 6.41 10.38
N SER A 158 5.42 6.62 11.41
CA SER A 158 5.69 7.64 12.43
C SER A 158 6.83 7.14 13.33
N PRO A 159 7.99 7.82 13.39
CA PRO A 159 9.03 7.46 14.33
C PRO A 159 8.42 7.64 15.73
N SER A 160 8.41 6.57 16.52
CA SER A 160 8.07 6.63 17.93
C SER A 160 8.90 7.74 18.57
N LYS A 161 8.26 8.85 18.94
CA LYS A 161 8.86 9.92 19.75
C LYS A 161 9.00 9.45 21.19
N ASP A 162 9.69 8.34 21.40
CA ASP A 162 9.99 7.80 22.71
C ASP A 162 11.37 7.16 22.66
N LYS A 163 12.38 8.00 22.84
CA LYS A 163 13.55 7.67 23.66
C LYS A 163 14.22 8.97 24.07
N LYS A 164 14.00 9.29 25.34
CA LYS A 164 14.70 10.31 26.11
C LYS A 164 16.20 10.28 25.80
N TYR A 165 16.71 11.48 25.57
CA TYR A 165 18.08 11.87 25.79
C TYR A 165 18.48 11.45 27.22
N ASP A 166 19.48 10.58 27.34
CA ASP A 166 20.24 10.43 28.59
C ASP A 166 21.71 10.64 28.25
N SER A 167 22.17 11.86 28.53
CA SER A 167 23.57 12.24 28.48
C SER A 167 24.21 11.85 29.80
N ARG A 168 24.92 10.72 29.82
CA ARG A 168 25.96 10.41 30.81
C ARG A 168 27.00 9.53 30.13
N GLU A 169 28.15 10.12 29.85
CA GLU A 169 29.39 9.94 30.62
C GLU A 169 30.15 8.68 30.18
N GLN A 170 31.21 8.87 29.39
CA GLN A 170 32.61 8.64 29.81
C GLN A 170 33.53 8.65 28.59
N ALA A 171 34.40 9.65 28.54
CA ALA A 171 35.66 9.58 27.80
C ALA A 171 36.56 8.52 28.46
N PRO A 172 37.53 7.97 27.70
CA PRO A 172 38.89 8.28 28.12
C PRO A 172 39.81 8.69 26.98
N ALA A 173 40.65 9.66 27.31
CA ALA A 173 41.84 10.08 26.60
C ALA A 173 42.93 8.98 26.63
N THR A 174 43.76 8.89 25.59
CA THR A 174 45.23 8.69 25.66
C THR A 174 45.87 8.67 24.26
N PRO A 175 47.21 8.87 24.10
CA PRO A 175 47.74 9.96 23.30
C PRO A 175 48.53 9.53 22.06
N VAL A 176 48.75 10.49 21.16
CA VAL A 176 49.68 10.37 20.03
C VAL A 176 51.12 10.47 20.55
N LYS A 177 51.96 9.47 20.23
CA LYS A 177 53.42 9.56 20.35
C LYS A 177 53.99 9.95 18.99
N HIS A 178 54.91 10.92 19.01
CA HIS A 178 55.82 11.23 17.90
C HIS A 178 56.91 10.17 17.76
#